data_AF-A0A2N2Q9V5-F1
#
_entry.id   AF-A0A2N2Q9V5-F1
#
_cell.length_a   1.000
_cell.length_b   1.000
_cell.length_c   1.000
_cell.angle_alpha   90.00
_cell.angle_beta   90.00
_cell.angle_gamma   90.00
#
_symmetry.space_group_name_H-M   'P 1'
#
loop_
_entity.id
_entity.type
_entity.pdbx_description
1 polymer ?
#
loop_
_entity_poly.entity_id
_entity_poly.type
_entity_poly.pdbx_seq_one_letter_code
_entity_poly.pdbx_strand_id
1 'polypeptide(L)'
;MPRLESLYLTQDADFLGTHRDAELLAKELGAEIRLATMDDNTSNLATLLYQGVEGKKLLIDILSVVIGLDESEVKKRAIMIEGRGQQLHILHPLLCLKSRIENLRTLPSKRNGNGISQAQVAVEVARKYIRALLSQPTERDAINAAHQIKDMAWSRAGLFVFKEYGIDLLRAVEPEKFHSVPFREKDWPNILRWITDRRNRSGRTALRLEAMALAKKHQG
;
A
#
# COMPACT_ATOMS: atom_id res chain seq x y z
N MET A 1 -19.90 -15.26 -5.56
CA MET A 1 -19.04 -14.30 -4.82
C MET A 1 -19.07 -14.66 -3.34
N PRO A 2 -17.97 -14.54 -2.58
CA PRO A 2 -18.06 -14.79 -1.14
C PRO A 2 -18.95 -13.71 -0.53
N ARG A 3 -19.97 -14.17 0.18
CA ARG A 3 -20.91 -13.32 0.89
C ARG A 3 -20.18 -12.79 2.13
N LEU A 4 -19.83 -11.51 2.14
CA LEU A 4 -19.35 -10.84 3.36
C LEU A 4 -20.55 -10.60 4.28
N GLU A 5 -21.07 -11.68 4.87
CA GLU A 5 -22.06 -11.61 5.94
C GLU A 5 -21.32 -11.33 7.25
N SER A 6 -21.21 -10.05 7.59
CA SER A 6 -21.08 -9.63 8.99
C SER A 6 -21.91 -8.36 9.18
N LEU A 7 -23.10 -8.52 9.73
CA LEU A 7 -24.09 -7.45 9.99
C LEU A 7 -23.60 -6.35 10.96
N TYR A 8 -22.41 -6.49 11.54
CA TYR A 8 -21.86 -5.57 12.56
C TYR A 8 -20.48 -5.00 12.25
N LEU A 9 -19.89 -5.29 11.08
CA LEU A 9 -18.68 -4.56 10.69
C LEU A 9 -19.08 -3.23 10.07
N THR A 10 -18.58 -2.14 10.66
CA THR A 10 -18.38 -0.91 9.92
C THR A 10 -17.46 -1.21 8.74
N GLN A 11 -17.92 -0.88 7.54
CA GLN A 11 -17.06 -0.90 6.35
C GLN A 11 -16.31 0.42 6.29
N ASP A 12 -15.03 0.40 5.91
CA ASP A 12 -14.22 1.60 5.77
C ASP A 12 -13.88 1.81 4.30
N ALA A 13 -13.95 3.06 3.83
CA ALA A 13 -13.52 3.47 2.50
C ALA A 13 -12.66 4.75 2.58
N ASP A 14 -11.54 4.77 1.85
CA ASP A 14 -10.66 5.93 1.76
C ASP A 14 -10.84 6.61 0.39
N PHE A 15 -11.07 7.93 0.36
CA PHE A 15 -11.10 8.74 -0.85
C PHE A 15 -10.01 9.81 -0.80
N LEU A 16 -9.37 10.08 -1.93
CA LEU A 16 -8.50 11.24 -2.08
C LEU A 16 -9.34 12.41 -2.58
N GLY A 17 -9.35 13.53 -1.87
CA GLY A 17 -10.19 14.68 -2.22
C GLY A 17 -9.94 15.91 -1.36
N THR A 18 -10.87 16.86 -1.44
CA THR A 18 -10.85 18.14 -0.72
C THR A 18 -11.96 18.22 0.33
N HIS A 19 -11.91 19.22 1.21
CA HIS A 19 -13.03 19.51 2.13
C HIS A 19 -14.36 19.71 1.38
N ARG A 20 -14.31 20.36 0.21
CA ARG A 20 -15.49 20.56 -0.63
C ARG A 20 -16.06 19.22 -1.13
N ASP A 21 -15.20 18.28 -1.51
CA ASP A 21 -15.64 16.94 -1.91
C ASP A 21 -16.29 16.19 -0.74
N ALA A 22 -15.74 16.35 0.47
CA ALA A 22 -16.31 15.78 1.69
C ALA A 22 -17.72 16.31 1.98
N GLU A 23 -17.91 17.63 1.93
CA GLU A 23 -19.21 18.27 2.15
C GLU A 23 -20.25 17.85 1.11
N LEU A 24 -19.86 17.84 -0.18
CA LEU A 24 -20.72 17.38 -1.26
C LEU A 24 -21.12 15.93 -1.07
N LEU A 25 -20.16 15.05 -0.80
CA LEU A 25 -20.42 13.62 -0.61
C LEU A 25 -21.32 13.37 0.63
N ALA A 26 -21.09 14.10 1.74
CA ALA A 26 -21.92 13.99 2.93
C ALA A 26 -23.37 14.38 2.65
N LYS A 27 -23.57 15.49 1.92
CA LYS A 27 -24.90 15.96 1.51
C LYS A 27 -25.61 14.95 0.61
N GLU A 28 -24.93 14.43 -0.41
CA GLU A 28 -25.51 13.46 -1.35
C GLU A 28 -25.85 12.12 -0.68
N LEU A 29 -25.03 11.68 0.28
CA LEU A 29 -25.25 10.44 1.02
C LEU A 29 -26.21 10.59 2.20
N GLY A 30 -26.54 11.82 2.60
CA GLY A 30 -27.19 12.09 3.89
C GLY A 30 -26.36 11.59 5.08
N ALA A 31 -25.03 11.61 4.96
CA ALA A 31 -24.11 11.11 5.96
C ALA A 31 -23.75 12.20 6.99
N GLU A 32 -23.48 11.78 8.23
CA GLU A 32 -22.90 12.68 9.24
C GLU A 32 -21.44 12.96 8.87
N ILE A 33 -21.00 14.22 8.97
CA ILE A 33 -19.63 14.62 8.65
C ILE A 33 -18.91 15.15 9.88
N ARG A 34 -17.68 14.68 10.08
CA ARG A 34 -16.71 15.26 11.01
C ARG A 34 -15.53 15.78 10.21
N LEU A 35 -15.34 17.09 10.21
CA LEU A 35 -14.15 17.72 9.65
C LEU A 35 -12.97 17.59 10.62
N ALA A 36 -11.78 17.38 10.07
CA ALA A 36 -10.54 17.46 10.82
C ALA A 36 -10.29 18.92 11.24
N THR A 37 -9.81 19.10 12.46
CA THR A 37 -9.43 20.40 13.02
C THR A 37 -7.93 20.61 12.93
N MET A 38 -7.45 21.81 13.22
CA MET A 38 -6.01 22.13 13.21
C MET A 38 -5.17 21.25 14.16
N ASP A 39 -5.81 20.65 15.17
CA ASP A 39 -5.18 19.74 16.13
C ASP A 39 -5.05 18.30 15.60
N ASP A 40 -5.79 17.96 14.56
CA ASP A 40 -5.75 16.66 13.89
C ASP A 40 -4.61 16.66 12.86
N ASN A 41 -3.37 16.59 13.33
CA ASN A 41 -2.14 16.63 12.51
C ASN A 41 -1.98 15.35 11.64
N THR A 42 -2.92 15.12 10.74
CA THR A 42 -3.08 13.91 9.93
C THR A 42 -3.45 14.27 8.49
N SER A 43 -3.22 13.35 7.56
CA SER A 43 -3.64 13.51 6.16
C SER A 43 -5.16 13.35 5.96
N ASN A 44 -5.92 13.06 7.01
CA ASN A 44 -7.36 12.93 6.96
C ASN A 44 -8.01 14.31 7.12
N LEU A 45 -8.79 14.74 6.13
CA LEU A 45 -9.51 16.01 6.11
C LEU A 45 -10.90 15.90 6.73
N ALA A 46 -11.55 14.76 6.57
CA ALA A 46 -12.91 14.54 7.05
C ALA A 46 -13.23 13.05 7.13
N THR A 47 -14.06 12.68 8.10
CA THR A 47 -14.66 11.36 8.18
C THR A 47 -16.18 11.51 8.06
N LEU A 48 -16.77 10.75 7.14
CA LEU A 48 -18.22 10.67 6.96
C LEU A 48 -18.72 9.35 7.53
N LEU A 49 -19.81 9.39 8.29
CA LEU A 49 -20.53 8.23 8.76
C LEU A 49 -21.85 8.11 7.98
N TYR A 50 -21.87 7.20 7.01
CA TYR A 50 -23.09 6.84 6.29
C TYR A 50 -23.82 5.71 7.03
N GLN A 51 -25.10 5.94 7.31
CA GLN A 51 -26.01 4.95 7.88
C GLN A 51 -26.87 4.37 6.76
N GLY A 52 -26.49 3.18 6.28
CA GLY A 52 -27.23 2.46 5.25
C GLY A 52 -28.47 1.74 5.78
N VAL A 53 -29.23 1.17 4.85
CA VAL A 53 -30.42 0.35 5.16
C VAL A 53 -30.00 -0.89 5.97
N GLU A 54 -30.86 -1.31 6.91
CA GLU A 54 -30.61 -2.45 7.83
C GLU A 54 -29.46 -2.22 8.85
N GLY A 55 -29.13 -0.96 9.16
CA GLY A 55 -28.17 -0.64 10.22
C GLY A 55 -26.70 -0.80 9.82
N LYS A 56 -26.41 -1.03 8.53
CA LYS A 56 -25.03 -1.07 8.02
C LYS A 56 -24.40 0.31 8.09
N LYS A 57 -23.22 0.40 8.71
CA LYS A 57 -22.46 1.65 8.81
C LYS A 57 -21.27 1.60 7.87
N LEU A 58 -21.06 2.69 7.14
CA LEU A 58 -19.88 2.89 6.31
C LEU A 58 -19.17 4.15 6.81
N LEU A 59 -17.92 4.01 7.21
CA LEU A 59 -17.02 5.13 7.46
C LEU A 59 -16.29 5.45 6.16
N ILE A 60 -16.28 6.72 5.79
CA ILE A 60 -15.59 7.21 4.61
C ILE A 60 -14.60 8.28 5.05
N ASP A 61 -13.31 7.99 4.92
CA ASP A 61 -12.24 8.93 5.19
C ASP A 61 -11.87 9.69 3.91
N ILE A 62 -11.83 11.01 3.99
CA ILE A 62 -11.41 11.91 2.91
C ILE A 62 -10.00 12.37 3.20
N LEU A 63 -9.04 11.87 2.43
CA LEU A 63 -7.62 12.16 2.57
C LEU A 63 -7.23 13.33 1.66
N SER A 64 -6.41 14.24 2.15
CA SER A 64 -5.78 15.28 1.31
C SER A 64 -4.57 14.74 0.54
N VAL A 65 -3.92 13.73 1.09
CA VAL A 65 -2.73 13.11 0.51
C VAL A 65 -2.67 11.64 0.90
N VAL A 66 -2.14 10.82 -0.02
CA VAL A 66 -1.81 9.42 0.27
C VAL A 66 -0.32 9.34 0.61
N ILE A 67 -0.02 9.06 1.87
CA ILE A 67 1.36 9.01 2.37
C ILE A 67 2.22 8.06 1.53
N GLY A 68 3.40 8.55 1.17
CA GLY A 68 4.38 7.84 0.36
C GLY A 68 4.17 7.96 -1.15
N LEU A 69 3.11 8.63 -1.60
CA LEU A 69 2.78 8.78 -3.02
C LEU A 69 2.84 10.24 -3.47
N ASP A 70 3.17 10.40 -4.75
CA ASP A 70 3.04 11.67 -5.45
C ASP A 70 1.61 11.79 -6.01
N GLU A 71 0.96 12.94 -5.82
CA GLU A 71 -0.44 13.13 -6.21
C GLU A 71 -0.63 13.05 -7.74
N SER A 72 0.33 13.55 -8.51
CA SER A 72 0.27 13.47 -9.97
C SER A 72 0.41 12.03 -10.45
N GLU A 73 1.24 11.22 -9.78
CA GLU A 73 1.35 9.78 -10.03
C GLU A 73 0.04 9.05 -9.72
N VAL A 74 -0.62 9.39 -8.59
CA VAL A 74 -1.92 8.82 -8.22
C VAL A 74 -2.97 9.12 -9.28
N LYS A 75 -3.12 10.38 -9.69
CA LYS A 75 -4.09 10.79 -10.71
C LYS A 75 -3.82 10.13 -12.07
N LYS A 76 -2.56 10.12 -12.50
CA LYS A 76 -2.16 9.57 -13.80
C LYS A 76 -2.36 8.05 -13.90
N ARG A 77 -2.19 7.32 -12.80
CA ARG A 77 -2.22 5.85 -12.79
C ARG A 77 -3.51 5.27 -12.23
N ALA A 78 -4.45 6.11 -11.80
CA ALA A 78 -5.73 5.64 -11.29
C ALA A 78 -6.44 4.77 -12.33
N ILE A 79 -6.91 3.60 -11.88
CA ILE A 79 -7.62 2.67 -12.75
C ILE A 79 -9.08 3.05 -12.71
N MET A 80 -9.67 3.30 -13.87
CA MET A 80 -11.11 3.51 -13.99
C MET A 80 -11.81 2.15 -13.93
N ILE A 81 -12.81 2.02 -13.06
CA ILE A 81 -13.75 0.91 -13.04
C ILE A 81 -15.15 1.44 -13.29
N GLU A 82 -15.95 0.66 -13.99
CA GLU A 82 -17.37 0.95 -14.21
C GLU A 82 -18.23 0.01 -13.38
N GLY A 83 -19.20 0.57 -12.66
CA GLY A 83 -20.13 -0.19 -11.85
C GLY A 83 -21.46 0.54 -11.74
N ARG A 84 -22.56 -0.13 -12.06
CA ARG A 84 -23.93 0.42 -11.97
C ARG A 84 -24.11 1.74 -12.73
N GLY A 85 -23.45 1.89 -13.87
CA GLY A 85 -23.50 3.11 -14.70
C GLY A 85 -22.61 4.26 -14.18
N GLN A 86 -21.85 4.06 -13.10
CA GLN A 86 -20.93 5.03 -12.55
C GLN A 86 -19.48 4.64 -12.84
N GLN A 87 -18.67 5.63 -13.19
CA GLN A 87 -17.21 5.50 -13.27
C GLN A 87 -16.58 5.88 -11.93
N LEU A 88 -15.68 5.03 -11.44
CA LEU A 88 -14.90 5.24 -10.22
C LEU A 88 -13.42 5.06 -10.54
N HIS A 89 -12.61 5.97 -10.04
CA HIS A 89 -11.15 5.87 -10.12
C HIS A 89 -10.61 5.22 -8.85
N ILE A 90 -10.01 4.05 -8.99
CA ILE A 90 -9.38 3.33 -7.88
C ILE A 90 -7.85 3.50 -7.92
N LEU A 91 -7.25 3.53 -6.73
CA LEU A 91 -5.80 3.62 -6.59
C LEU A 91 -5.12 2.41 -7.26
N HIS A 92 -4.11 2.68 -8.08
CA HIS A 92 -3.34 1.65 -8.77
C HIS A 92 -2.76 0.61 -7.78
N PRO A 93 -2.85 -0.71 -8.04
CA PRO A 93 -2.40 -1.77 -7.14
C PRO A 93 -0.98 -1.59 -6.57
N LEU A 94 -0.01 -1.27 -7.44
CA LEU A 94 1.37 -1.01 -7.01
C LEU A 94 1.54 0.26 -6.16
N LEU A 95 0.71 1.29 -6.39
CA LEU A 95 0.71 2.49 -5.55
C LEU A 95 0.07 2.22 -4.19
N CYS A 96 -0.98 1.39 -4.15
CA CYS A 96 -1.56 0.90 -2.89
C CYS A 96 -0.50 0.18 -2.04
N LEU A 97 0.27 -0.73 -2.65
CA LEU A 97 1.38 -1.40 -1.95
C LEU A 97 2.43 -0.40 -1.45
N LYS A 98 2.88 0.52 -2.30
CA LYS A 98 3.84 1.58 -1.94
C LYS A 98 3.36 2.41 -0.75
N SER A 99 2.10 2.82 -0.74
CA SER A 99 1.52 3.57 0.38
C SER A 99 1.49 2.73 1.67
N ARG A 100 1.07 1.46 1.60
CA ARG A 100 0.98 0.61 2.81
C ARG A 100 2.35 0.39 3.47
N ILE A 101 3.42 0.20 2.69
CA ILE A 101 4.77 0.05 3.26
C ILE A 101 5.32 1.37 3.81
N GLU A 102 5.02 2.50 3.17
CA GLU A 102 5.43 3.82 3.67
C GLU A 102 4.66 4.20 4.94
N ASN A 103 3.37 3.85 5.03
CA ASN A 103 2.57 4.01 6.24
C ASN A 103 3.19 3.27 7.43
N LEU A 104 3.57 2.00 7.25
CA LEU A 104 4.24 1.22 8.31
C LEU A 104 5.57 1.85 8.74
N ARG A 105 6.33 2.40 7.78
CA ARG A 105 7.60 3.06 8.06
C ARG A 105 7.40 4.39 8.80
N THR A 106 6.44 5.20 8.39
CA THR A 106 6.31 6.60 8.81
C THR A 106 5.36 6.81 9.99
N LEU A 107 4.32 6.00 10.12
CA LEU A 107 3.26 6.17 11.11
C LEU A 107 3.31 5.08 12.18
N PRO A 108 3.76 5.38 13.41
CA PRO A 108 3.73 4.43 14.51
C PRO A 108 2.35 3.83 14.77
N SER A 109 1.28 4.62 14.62
CA SER A 109 -0.10 4.19 14.81
C SER A 109 -0.53 3.08 13.84
N LYS A 110 0.06 3.00 12.64
CA LYS A 110 -0.25 1.96 11.66
C LYS A 110 0.52 0.65 11.89
N ARG A 111 1.46 0.63 12.83
CA ARG A 111 2.23 -0.56 13.22
C ARG A 111 1.45 -1.46 14.18
N ASN A 112 0.46 -0.89 14.88
CA ASN A 112 -0.42 -1.60 15.78
C ASN A 112 -1.74 -1.94 15.05
N GLY A 113 -2.22 -3.17 15.19
CA GLY A 113 -3.47 -3.61 14.57
C GLY A 113 -3.33 -4.07 13.11
N ASN A 114 -4.31 -3.72 12.26
CA ASN A 114 -4.48 -4.33 10.92
C ASN A 114 -3.47 -3.85 9.85
N GLY A 115 -2.64 -2.84 10.13
CA GLY A 115 -1.75 -2.24 9.12
C GLY A 115 -0.73 -3.23 8.51
N ILE A 116 -0.20 -4.13 9.34
CA ILE A 116 0.72 -5.20 8.89
C ILE A 116 -0.02 -6.16 7.94
N SER A 117 -1.20 -6.64 8.35
CA SER A 117 -2.05 -7.52 7.53
C SER A 117 -2.47 -6.84 6.23
N GLN A 118 -2.79 -5.54 6.25
CA GLN A 118 -3.12 -4.77 5.05
C GLN A 118 -1.94 -4.67 4.09
N ALA A 119 -0.72 -4.48 4.59
CA ALA A 119 0.49 -4.48 3.75
C ALA A 119 0.74 -5.86 3.12
N GLN A 120 0.53 -6.95 3.86
CA GLN A 120 0.60 -8.31 3.31
C GLN A 120 -0.46 -8.57 2.23
N VAL A 121 -1.71 -8.14 2.47
CA VAL A 121 -2.77 -8.21 1.46
C VAL A 121 -2.42 -7.38 0.23
N ALA A 122 -1.80 -6.20 0.41
CA ALA A 122 -1.36 -5.38 -0.72
C ALA A 122 -0.29 -6.06 -1.59
N VAL A 123 0.58 -6.90 -1.01
CA VAL A 123 1.52 -7.75 -1.76
C VAL A 123 0.75 -8.74 -2.64
N GLU A 124 -0.27 -9.40 -2.10
CA GLU A 124 -1.10 -10.35 -2.87
C GLU A 124 -1.94 -9.64 -3.95
N VAL A 125 -2.42 -8.42 -3.70
CA VAL A 125 -3.08 -7.58 -4.70
C VAL A 125 -2.12 -7.23 -5.83
N ALA A 126 -0.89 -6.81 -5.51
CA ALA A 126 0.16 -6.56 -6.51
C ALA A 126 0.50 -7.82 -7.31
N ARG A 127 0.58 -8.98 -6.66
CA ARG A 127 0.79 -10.28 -7.32
C ARG A 127 -0.30 -10.60 -8.34
N LYS A 128 -1.58 -10.47 -7.93
CA LYS A 128 -2.72 -10.68 -8.82
C LYS A 128 -2.73 -9.70 -10.00
N TYR A 129 -2.37 -8.45 -9.74
CA TYR A 129 -2.23 -7.44 -10.79
C TYR A 129 -1.15 -7.83 -11.82
N ILE A 130 0.03 -8.25 -11.37
CA ILE A 130 1.10 -8.71 -12.28
C ILE A 130 0.65 -9.93 -13.10
N ARG A 131 -0.03 -10.89 -12.48
CA ARG A 131 -0.63 -12.03 -13.20
C ARG A 131 -1.64 -11.60 -14.27
N ALA A 132 -2.45 -10.59 -13.99
CA ALA A 132 -3.39 -10.06 -14.97
C ALA A 132 -2.66 -9.42 -16.15
N LEU A 133 -1.55 -8.71 -15.92
CA LEU A 133 -0.70 -8.17 -16.98
C LEU A 133 -0.07 -9.27 -17.84
N LEU A 134 0.31 -10.41 -17.24
CA LEU A 134 0.82 -11.59 -17.96
C LEU A 134 -0.21 -12.24 -18.88
N SER A 135 -1.50 -11.93 -18.71
CA SER A 135 -2.57 -12.41 -19.62
C SER A 135 -2.73 -11.53 -20.86
N GLN A 136 -1.97 -10.43 -20.97
CA GLN A 136 -1.99 -9.54 -22.12
C GLN A 136 -1.05 -10.04 -23.24
N PRO A 137 -1.22 -9.57 -24.49
CA PRO A 137 -0.40 -10.02 -25.62
C PRO A 137 1.10 -9.76 -25.47
N THR A 138 1.49 -8.80 -24.62
CA THR A 138 2.90 -8.48 -24.37
C THR A 138 3.19 -8.44 -22.87
N GLU A 139 4.38 -8.88 -22.48
CA GLU A 139 4.79 -8.90 -21.07
C GLU A 139 5.47 -7.62 -20.61
N ARG A 140 5.57 -6.60 -21.48
CA ARG A 140 6.30 -5.36 -21.17
C ARG A 140 5.80 -4.73 -19.88
N ASP A 141 4.49 -4.64 -19.70
CA ASP A 141 3.91 -4.04 -18.50
C ASP A 141 4.08 -4.91 -17.26
N ALA A 142 4.02 -6.23 -17.41
CA ALA A 142 4.31 -7.16 -16.32
C ALA A 142 5.76 -7.04 -15.84
N ILE A 143 6.72 -6.92 -16.77
CA ILE A 143 8.15 -6.73 -16.47
C ILE A 143 8.37 -5.37 -15.80
N ASN A 144 7.77 -4.31 -16.33
CA ASN A 144 7.82 -2.97 -15.73
C ASN A 144 7.24 -2.97 -14.31
N ALA A 145 6.14 -3.69 -14.08
CA ALA A 145 5.55 -3.86 -12.75
C ALA A 145 6.49 -4.63 -11.80
N ALA A 146 7.14 -5.69 -12.27
CA ALA A 146 8.13 -6.43 -11.49
C ALA A 146 9.34 -5.57 -11.10
N HIS A 147 9.80 -4.69 -12.00
CA HIS A 147 10.86 -3.73 -11.68
C HIS A 147 10.42 -2.68 -10.65
N GLN A 148 9.17 -2.24 -10.68
CA GLN A 148 8.62 -1.39 -9.61
C GLN A 148 8.59 -2.12 -8.25
N ILE A 149 8.27 -3.42 -8.22
CA ILE A 149 8.41 -4.25 -7.01
C ILE A 149 9.85 -4.28 -6.51
N LYS A 150 10.82 -4.47 -7.41
CA LYS A 150 12.25 -4.40 -7.08
C LYS A 150 12.62 -3.04 -6.47
N ASP A 151 12.19 -1.93 -7.08
CA ASP A 151 12.49 -0.58 -6.57
C ASP A 151 11.88 -0.36 -5.17
N MET A 152 10.64 -0.80 -4.96
CA MET A 152 10.00 -0.77 -3.64
C MET A 152 10.73 -1.63 -2.61
N ALA A 153 11.12 -2.85 -2.96
CA ALA A 153 11.87 -3.76 -2.09
C ALA A 153 13.25 -3.21 -1.70
N TRP A 154 13.87 -2.44 -2.59
CA TRP A 154 15.16 -1.78 -2.38
C TRP A 154 15.07 -0.49 -1.55
N SER A 155 13.89 0.14 -1.51
CA SER A 155 13.64 1.39 -0.81
C SER A 155 13.84 1.28 0.72
N ARG A 156 13.90 2.43 1.41
CA ARG A 156 13.96 2.47 2.87
C ARG A 156 12.73 1.79 3.51
N ALA A 157 11.54 1.98 2.94
CA ALA A 157 10.32 1.31 3.41
C ALA A 157 10.34 -0.19 3.15
N GLY A 158 10.76 -0.63 1.96
CA GLY A 158 10.89 -2.05 1.64
C GLY A 158 11.85 -2.79 2.57
N LEU A 159 13.02 -2.19 2.84
CA LEU A 159 13.99 -2.75 3.79
C LEU A 159 13.43 -2.76 5.22
N PHE A 160 12.74 -1.70 5.64
CA PHE A 160 12.13 -1.60 6.96
C PHE A 160 11.07 -2.68 7.17
N VAL A 161 10.09 -2.80 6.28
CA VAL A 161 8.99 -3.79 6.46
C VAL A 161 9.47 -5.23 6.34
N PHE A 162 10.53 -5.48 5.56
CA PHE A 162 11.18 -6.78 5.52
C PHE A 162 11.85 -7.11 6.86
N LYS A 163 12.63 -6.18 7.41
CA LYS A 163 13.36 -6.39 8.68
C LYS A 163 12.42 -6.51 9.87
N GLU A 164 11.48 -5.59 10.00
CA GLU A 164 10.64 -5.46 11.21
C GLU A 164 9.45 -6.44 11.21
N TYR A 165 8.92 -6.78 10.03
CA TYR A 165 7.68 -7.56 9.92
C TYR A 165 7.77 -8.78 9.00
N GLY A 166 8.93 -9.06 8.41
CA GLY A 166 9.09 -10.19 7.47
C GLY A 166 8.30 -10.05 6.17
N ILE A 167 7.83 -8.84 5.83
CA ILE A 167 7.04 -8.61 4.62
C ILE A 167 8.00 -8.57 3.43
N ASP A 168 8.05 -9.67 2.67
CA ASP A 168 8.85 -9.74 1.45
C ASP A 168 8.03 -9.36 0.21
N LEU A 169 8.26 -8.13 -0.27
CA LEU A 169 7.61 -7.58 -1.47
C LEU A 169 7.93 -8.39 -2.74
N LEU A 170 9.08 -9.07 -2.79
CA LEU A 170 9.50 -9.83 -3.97
C LEU A 170 8.58 -11.03 -4.24
N ARG A 171 7.81 -11.47 -3.24
CA ARG A 171 6.78 -12.51 -3.39
C ARG A 171 5.63 -12.10 -4.31
N ALA A 172 5.50 -10.82 -4.64
CA ALA A 172 4.55 -10.35 -5.63
C ALA A 172 4.90 -10.80 -7.06
N VAL A 173 6.15 -11.19 -7.32
CA VAL A 173 6.62 -11.58 -8.65
C VAL A 173 6.87 -13.09 -8.68
N GLU A 174 6.23 -13.74 -9.65
CA GLU A 174 6.35 -15.17 -9.94
C GLU A 174 7.13 -15.34 -11.25
N PRO A 175 8.47 -15.32 -11.22
CA PRO A 175 9.30 -15.31 -12.42
C PRO A 175 8.98 -16.49 -13.35
N GLU A 176 8.63 -17.66 -12.81
CA GLU A 176 8.27 -18.86 -13.55
C GLU A 176 7.05 -18.67 -14.48
N LYS A 177 6.23 -17.63 -14.26
CA LYS A 177 5.04 -17.33 -15.07
C LYS A 177 5.29 -16.37 -16.22
N PHE A 178 6.44 -15.72 -16.27
CA PHE A 178 6.82 -14.86 -17.40
C PHE A 178 7.25 -15.76 -18.56
N HIS A 179 6.96 -15.41 -19.80
CA HIS A 179 7.40 -16.09 -21.02
C HIS A 179 8.80 -15.63 -21.46
N SER A 180 9.18 -14.40 -21.12
CA SER A 180 10.51 -13.83 -21.37
C SER A 180 11.62 -14.61 -20.66
N VAL A 181 12.34 -15.43 -21.42
CA VAL A 181 13.54 -16.17 -20.95
C VAL A 181 14.59 -15.23 -20.36
N PRO A 182 14.94 -14.08 -20.98
CA PRO A 182 15.92 -13.16 -20.39
C PRO A 182 15.49 -12.63 -19.02
N PHE A 183 14.18 -12.39 -18.84
CA PHE A 183 13.66 -11.97 -17.55
C PHE A 183 13.79 -13.07 -16.49
N ARG A 184 13.35 -14.29 -16.82
CA ARG A 184 13.34 -15.44 -15.90
C ARG A 184 14.73 -15.88 -15.47
N GLU A 185 15.65 -16.00 -16.41
CA GLU A 185 16.93 -16.70 -16.19
C GLU A 185 18.07 -15.75 -15.83
N LYS A 186 17.93 -14.47 -16.15
CA LYS A 186 19.00 -13.49 -15.95
C LYS A 186 18.56 -12.31 -15.10
N ASP A 187 17.56 -11.56 -15.54
CA ASP A 187 17.21 -10.29 -14.90
C ASP A 187 16.68 -10.49 -13.47
N TRP A 188 15.62 -11.28 -13.30
CA TRP A 188 15.01 -11.49 -11.99
C TRP A 188 15.94 -12.19 -10.99
N PRO A 189 16.69 -13.26 -11.34
CA PRO A 189 17.68 -13.85 -10.44
C PRO A 189 18.78 -12.86 -10.00
N ASN A 190 19.23 -11.99 -10.90
CA ASN A 190 20.20 -10.94 -10.55
C ASN A 190 19.61 -9.93 -9.56
N ILE A 191 18.36 -9.52 -9.77
CA ILE A 191 17.60 -8.68 -8.85
C ILE A 191 17.51 -9.31 -7.45
N LEU A 192 17.13 -10.60 -7.37
CA LEU A 192 17.04 -11.32 -6.10
C LEU A 192 18.38 -11.34 -5.37
N ARG A 193 19.47 -11.62 -6.07
CA ARG A 193 20.83 -11.59 -5.50
C ARG A 193 21.16 -10.21 -4.95
N TRP A 194 20.97 -9.16 -5.74
CA TRP A 194 21.27 -7.79 -5.32
C TRP A 194 20.48 -7.35 -4.09
N ILE A 195 19.18 -7.62 -4.04
CA ILE A 195 18.35 -7.27 -2.89
C ILE A 195 18.74 -8.07 -1.65
N THR A 196 19.06 -9.35 -1.80
CA THR A 196 19.53 -10.21 -0.71
C THR A 196 20.84 -9.67 -0.13
N ASP A 197 21.80 -9.31 -0.97
CA ASP A 197 23.06 -8.70 -0.56
C ASP A 197 22.84 -7.40 0.21
N ARG A 198 21.91 -6.56 -0.25
CA ARG A 198 21.55 -5.31 0.44
C ARG A 198 20.91 -5.58 1.80
N ARG A 199 19.94 -6.49 1.89
CA ARG A 199 19.30 -6.90 3.16
C ARG A 199 20.35 -7.38 4.17
N ASN A 200 21.32 -8.19 3.73
CA ASN A 200 22.42 -8.68 4.56
C ASN A 200 23.35 -7.55 5.03
N ARG A 201 23.72 -6.62 4.15
CA ARG A 201 24.56 -5.45 4.52
C ARG A 201 23.86 -4.55 5.53
N SER A 202 22.58 -4.25 5.31
CA SER A 202 21.78 -3.46 6.25
C SER A 202 21.68 -4.11 7.63
N GLY A 203 21.52 -5.43 7.70
CA GLY A 203 21.54 -6.18 8.96
C GLY A 203 22.87 -6.07 9.71
N ARG A 204 24.00 -6.24 9.02
CA ARG A 204 25.35 -6.11 9.62
C ARG A 204 25.61 -4.70 10.16
N THR A 205 25.20 -3.66 9.43
CA THR A 205 25.36 -2.27 9.90
C THR A 205 24.53 -2.00 11.16
N ALA A 206 23.30 -2.51 11.24
CA ALA A 206 22.45 -2.36 12.43
C ALA A 206 23.07 -3.01 13.67
N LEU A 207 23.52 -4.27 13.55
CA LEU A 207 24.20 -4.99 14.65
C LEU A 207 25.44 -4.24 15.15
N ARG A 208 26.22 -3.66 14.23
CA ARG A 208 27.41 -2.87 14.58
C ARG A 208 27.04 -1.61 15.38
N LEU A 209 25.99 -0.89 14.97
CA LEU A 209 25.52 0.31 15.67
C LEU A 209 24.97 -0.02 17.07
N GLU A 210 24.22 -1.11 17.19
CA GLU A 210 23.71 -1.61 18.48
C GLU A 210 24.86 -1.99 19.44
N ALA A 211 25.86 -2.73 18.94
CA ALA A 211 27.06 -3.07 19.72
C ALA A 211 27.83 -1.82 20.20
N MET A 212 27.95 -0.79 19.34
CA MET A 212 28.59 0.48 19.71
C MET A 212 27.77 1.27 20.74
N ALA A 213 26.44 1.27 20.64
CA ALA A 213 25.56 1.93 21.61
C ALA A 213 25.62 1.23 22.99
N LEU A 214 25.65 -0.10 23.01
CA LEU A 214 25.80 -0.88 24.24
C LEU A 214 27.15 -0.61 24.90
N ALA A 215 28.23 -0.59 24.12
CA ALA A 215 29.58 -0.30 24.62
C ALA A 215 29.68 1.09 25.27
N LYS A 216 29.01 2.10 24.70
CA LYS A 216 28.95 3.45 25.29
C LYS A 216 28.15 3.50 26.59
N LYS A 217 27.11 2.67 26.74
CA LYS A 217 26.27 2.62 27.95
C LYS A 217 26.97 1.95 29.14
N HIS A 218 27.99 1.12 28.90
CA HIS A 218 28.78 0.48 29.95
C HIS A 218 30.05 1.25 30.35
N GLN A 219 30.29 2.43 29.73
CA GLN A 219 31.44 3.30 30.01
C GLN A 219 31.07 4.60 30.76
N GLY A 220 29.80 4.77 31.13
CA GLY A 220 29.31 5.88 31.97
C GLY A 220 28.56 5.36 33.18
#